data_AF-A0A6M4PR01-F1
#
_entry.id   AF-A0A6M4PR01-F1
#
_cell.length_a   1.000
_cell.length_b   1.000
_cell.length_c   1.000
_cell.angle_alpha   90.00
_cell.angle_beta   90.00
_cell.angle_gamma   90.00
#
_symmetry.space_group_name_H-M   'P 1'
#
loop_
_entity.id
_entity.type
_entity.pdbx_description
1 polymer ?
#
loop_
_entity_poly.entity_id
_entity_poly.type
_entity_poly.pdbx_seq_one_letter_code
_entity_poly.pdbx_strand_id
1 'polypeptide(L)'
;MSATSPTRGSPIVRVPSLILAAAGAALIAPAALPAPATAVPPRERPAARDEGGVTAGPTAREPGGDTAGPGARDEGGVTAADLLARTGTCTEISRGRYRTDADSPATVPVCGTDDAVFWRADLDVDCDGRPTTHCNSATDPVFAPTTAFQQSDGLDLNAETLPYIVVPAPSSRWDYRAHGIRGGSVAAVVHGDRVQYAVVGDTGPSDLIGEASYATAEGLGVDPDPLTGGAPSDVTYILFRNSLVTPIEDHEEAVATGERLARQFLAND
;
A
#
# COMPACT_ATOMS: atom_id res chain seq x y z
N MET A 1 -8.32 47.54 -3.97
CA MET A 1 -8.77 46.76 -5.13
C MET A 1 -7.92 45.50 -5.16
N SER A 2 -8.48 44.39 -4.67
CA SER A 2 -7.83 43.07 -4.65
C SER A 2 -7.99 42.42 -6.01
N ALA A 3 -6.93 41.80 -6.52
CA ALA A 3 -7.00 40.88 -7.65
C ALA A 3 -6.30 39.58 -7.24
N THR A 4 -7.11 38.57 -6.97
CA THR A 4 -6.70 37.19 -6.74
C THR A 4 -6.50 36.54 -8.10
N SER A 5 -5.29 36.05 -8.40
CA SER A 5 -5.05 35.20 -9.57
C SER A 5 -5.48 33.77 -9.27
N PRO A 6 -6.22 33.07 -10.16
CA PRO A 6 -6.48 31.66 -10.03
C PRO A 6 -5.30 30.86 -10.63
N THR A 7 -4.68 30.01 -9.83
CA THR A 7 -3.82 28.92 -10.31
C THR A 7 -4.71 27.85 -10.95
N ARG A 8 -4.72 27.81 -12.29
CA ARG A 8 -5.24 26.67 -13.05
C ARG A 8 -4.26 25.51 -12.90
N GLY A 9 -4.68 24.42 -12.28
CA GLY A 9 -4.04 23.11 -12.45
C GLY A 9 -4.12 22.71 -13.92
N SER A 10 -3.01 22.22 -14.46
CA SER A 10 -2.96 21.65 -15.81
C SER A 10 -3.62 20.26 -15.79
N PRO A 11 -4.41 19.89 -16.81
CA PRO A 11 -4.98 18.56 -16.90
C PRO A 11 -3.87 17.54 -17.19
N ILE A 12 -3.74 16.53 -16.33
CA ILE A 12 -2.90 15.35 -16.55
C ILE A 12 -3.48 14.59 -17.74
N VAL A 13 -2.70 14.46 -18.82
CA VAL A 13 -3.05 13.65 -19.98
C VAL A 13 -2.06 12.49 -20.04
N ARG A 14 -2.44 11.33 -19.49
CA ARG A 14 -1.67 10.08 -19.59
C ARG A 14 -2.38 9.09 -20.51
N VAL A 15 -1.58 8.36 -21.29
CA VAL A 15 -2.02 7.56 -22.46
C VAL A 15 -2.45 6.16 -22.03
N PRO A 16 -3.57 5.60 -22.53
CA PRO A 16 -4.03 4.28 -22.14
C PRO A 16 -3.07 3.18 -22.65
N SER A 17 -2.62 2.32 -21.73
CA SER A 17 -1.81 1.14 -22.00
C SER A 17 -2.63 0.06 -22.71
N LEU A 18 -2.10 -0.48 -23.83
CA LEU A 18 -2.70 -1.59 -24.58
C LEU A 18 -2.35 -2.94 -23.92
N ILE A 19 -3.34 -3.59 -23.32
CA ILE A 19 -3.21 -4.96 -22.80
C ILE A 19 -3.43 -5.98 -23.92
N LEU A 20 -2.47 -6.90 -24.07
CA LEU A 20 -2.55 -8.05 -24.99
C LEU A 20 -3.30 -9.19 -24.29
N ALA A 21 -4.55 -9.46 -24.67
CA ALA A 21 -5.34 -10.57 -24.13
C ALA A 21 -4.87 -11.92 -24.70
N ALA A 22 -4.37 -12.81 -23.84
CA ALA A 22 -4.10 -14.21 -24.19
C ALA A 22 -5.37 -15.06 -23.97
N ALA A 23 -5.91 -15.63 -25.04
CA ALA A 23 -7.05 -16.55 -24.97
C ALA A 23 -6.63 -17.93 -24.48
N GLY A 24 -6.95 -18.26 -23.21
CA GLY A 24 -6.80 -19.62 -22.66
C GLY A 24 -8.07 -20.45 -22.87
N ALA A 25 -7.93 -21.61 -23.52
CA ALA A 25 -9.02 -22.57 -23.69
C ALA A 25 -9.30 -23.34 -22.39
N ALA A 26 -10.54 -23.26 -21.88
CA ALA A 26 -10.98 -23.99 -20.70
C ALA A 26 -11.43 -25.43 -21.05
N LEU A 27 -10.82 -26.43 -20.40
CA LEU A 27 -11.31 -27.81 -20.36
C LEU A 27 -12.24 -27.97 -19.14
N ILE A 28 -13.52 -28.23 -19.38
CA ILE A 28 -14.53 -28.47 -18.34
C ILE A 28 -14.49 -29.95 -17.94
N ALA A 29 -14.24 -30.23 -16.67
CA ALA A 29 -14.47 -31.53 -16.04
C ALA A 29 -15.69 -31.46 -15.11
N PRO A 30 -16.53 -32.52 -15.03
CA PRO A 30 -17.74 -32.51 -14.20
C PRO A 30 -17.42 -32.79 -12.72
N ALA A 31 -17.83 -31.88 -11.84
CA ALA A 31 -17.81 -32.09 -10.39
C ALA A 31 -19.13 -32.74 -9.92
N ALA A 32 -19.02 -33.80 -9.10
CA ALA A 32 -20.13 -34.44 -8.44
C ALA A 32 -20.65 -33.57 -7.27
N LEU A 33 -21.97 -33.45 -7.16
CA LEU A 33 -22.67 -32.71 -6.10
C LEU A 33 -22.60 -33.46 -4.74
N PRO A 34 -22.30 -32.78 -3.62
CA PRO A 34 -22.55 -33.32 -2.28
C PRO A 34 -24.02 -33.13 -1.83
N ALA A 35 -24.50 -34.09 -1.05
CA ALA A 35 -25.86 -34.21 -0.51
C ALA A 35 -26.20 -33.13 0.56
N PRO A 36 -27.50 -32.84 0.81
CA PRO A 36 -27.88 -31.79 1.75
C PRO A 36 -27.71 -32.23 3.22
N ALA A 37 -27.16 -31.32 4.03
CA ALA A 37 -27.06 -31.47 5.48
C ALA A 37 -28.44 -31.24 6.15
N THR A 38 -28.77 -32.12 7.09
CA THR A 38 -29.97 -32.06 7.93
C THR A 38 -29.85 -30.96 9.00
N ALA A 39 -30.92 -30.17 9.16
CA ALA A 39 -31.02 -29.10 10.15
C ALA A 39 -31.16 -29.66 11.58
N VAL A 40 -30.40 -29.09 12.52
CA VAL A 40 -30.48 -29.34 13.96
C VAL A 40 -31.37 -28.28 14.62
N PRO A 41 -32.33 -28.63 15.50
CA PRO A 41 -33.21 -27.65 16.17
C PRO A 41 -32.52 -26.92 17.34
N PRO A 42 -33.02 -25.72 17.74
CA PRO A 42 -32.39 -24.91 18.77
C PRO A 42 -32.68 -25.44 20.19
N ARG A 43 -31.68 -25.33 21.08
CA ARG A 43 -31.82 -25.62 22.52
C ARG A 43 -32.31 -24.40 23.30
N GLU A 44 -33.25 -24.66 24.20
CA GLU A 44 -33.89 -23.72 25.12
C GLU A 44 -32.93 -23.15 26.18
N ARG A 45 -33.20 -21.91 26.59
CA ARG A 45 -32.57 -21.19 27.72
C ARG A 45 -33.19 -21.61 29.06
N PRO A 46 -32.41 -21.69 30.14
CA PRO A 46 -32.92 -21.53 31.50
C PRO A 46 -32.61 -20.13 32.07
N ALA A 47 -33.54 -19.63 32.87
CA ALA A 47 -33.47 -18.36 33.58
C ALA A 47 -32.75 -18.45 34.94
N ALA A 48 -32.05 -17.36 35.26
CA ALA A 48 -31.76 -16.71 36.55
C ALA A 48 -31.47 -17.52 37.83
N ARG A 49 -30.36 -17.16 38.49
CA ARG A 49 -30.32 -16.96 39.95
C ARG A 49 -29.34 -15.83 40.32
N ASP A 50 -29.78 -15.11 41.34
CA ASP A 50 -29.28 -13.89 41.95
C ASP A 50 -28.25 -14.18 43.06
N GLU A 51 -27.62 -13.10 43.54
CA GLU A 51 -26.98 -12.87 44.85
C GLU A 51 -25.48 -12.50 44.83
N GLY A 52 -25.20 -11.26 45.27
CA GLY A 52 -24.18 -11.06 46.31
C GLY A 52 -23.15 -9.93 46.13
N GLY A 53 -23.47 -8.73 46.66
CA GLY A 53 -22.53 -7.99 47.54
C GLY A 53 -21.69 -6.86 46.94
N VAL A 54 -22.19 -5.63 47.00
CA VAL A 54 -21.40 -4.39 46.90
C VAL A 54 -21.25 -3.80 48.30
N THR A 55 -20.00 -3.56 48.73
CA THR A 55 -19.69 -2.68 49.86
C THR A 55 -18.81 -1.54 49.38
N ALA A 56 -19.20 -0.31 49.77
CA ALA A 56 -18.49 0.92 49.50
C ALA A 56 -17.76 1.39 50.76
N GLY A 57 -16.58 2.01 50.61
CA GLY A 57 -15.98 2.84 51.65
C GLY A 57 -14.58 3.38 51.29
N PRO A 58 -14.21 4.62 51.68
CA PRO A 58 -13.30 5.50 50.92
C PRO A 58 -11.99 5.86 51.65
N THR A 59 -11.02 6.50 50.96
CA THR A 59 -9.95 7.44 51.40
C THR A 59 -8.82 7.43 50.35
N ALA A 60 -7.94 8.42 50.09
CA ALA A 60 -7.85 9.87 50.28
C ALA A 60 -6.62 10.34 49.44
N ARG A 61 -6.77 11.51 48.80
CA ARG A 61 -5.82 12.56 48.34
C ARG A 61 -4.26 12.39 48.41
N GLU A 62 -3.63 12.44 47.21
CA GLU A 62 -2.40 13.17 46.70
C GLU A 62 -1.03 13.14 47.43
N PRO A 63 0.17 13.33 46.78
CA PRO A 63 0.40 14.20 45.60
C PRO A 63 1.46 13.77 44.52
N GLY A 64 1.38 14.44 43.37
CA GLY A 64 2.52 15.02 42.62
C GLY A 64 3.58 14.11 42.01
N GLY A 65 3.52 13.92 40.70
CA GLY A 65 4.63 13.42 39.88
C GLY A 65 4.42 13.78 38.41
N ASP A 66 5.27 14.65 37.90
CA ASP A 66 5.37 15.02 36.48
C ASP A 66 5.37 13.78 35.59
N THR A 67 4.38 13.66 34.72
CA THR A 67 4.44 12.74 33.58
C THR A 67 4.04 13.48 32.33
N ALA A 68 5.05 13.67 31.48
CA ALA A 68 4.93 14.08 30.10
C ALA A 68 3.77 13.32 29.42
N GLY A 69 3.02 14.06 28.60
CA GLY A 69 1.88 13.50 27.87
C GLY A 69 2.27 12.30 27.00
N PRO A 70 1.34 11.35 26.75
CA PRO A 70 1.61 10.20 25.90
C PRO A 70 1.55 10.65 24.44
N GLY A 71 2.67 11.16 23.92
CA GLY A 71 2.89 11.37 22.49
C GLY A 71 3.96 10.39 22.01
N ALA A 72 3.60 9.55 21.04
CA ALA A 72 4.42 8.51 20.42
C ALA A 72 4.91 7.41 21.38
N ARG A 73 4.04 6.43 21.65
CA ARG A 73 4.52 5.15 22.16
C ARG A 73 5.03 4.34 20.97
N ASP A 74 6.36 4.34 20.83
CA ASP A 74 7.12 3.32 20.12
C ASP A 74 6.67 1.93 20.56
N GLU A 75 5.92 1.25 19.72
CA GLU A 75 5.79 -0.21 19.81
C GLU A 75 6.18 -0.80 18.46
N GLY A 76 7.48 -0.70 18.15
CA GLY A 76 8.09 -1.37 17.01
C GLY A 76 9.48 -0.87 16.56
N GLY A 77 9.94 0.30 17.00
CA GLY A 77 11.34 0.76 16.84
C GLY A 77 11.81 1.08 15.41
N VAL A 78 10.93 1.12 14.40
CA VAL A 78 11.26 1.58 13.03
C VAL A 78 10.58 2.93 12.82
N THR A 79 11.37 4.00 12.75
CA THR A 79 10.82 5.33 12.43
C THR A 79 10.95 5.64 10.95
N ALA A 80 10.09 6.53 10.45
CA ALA A 80 10.23 7.11 9.11
C ALA A 80 11.63 7.74 8.93
N ALA A 81 12.14 8.41 9.97
CA ALA A 81 13.46 9.04 9.94
C ALA A 81 14.59 8.01 9.74
N ASP A 82 14.52 6.85 10.39
CA ASP A 82 15.53 5.79 10.24
C ASP A 82 15.52 5.21 8.83
N LEU A 83 14.34 4.94 8.28
CA LEU A 83 14.19 4.47 6.91
C LEU A 83 14.73 5.49 5.91
N LEU A 84 14.34 6.77 6.05
CA LEU A 84 14.83 7.85 5.19
C LEU A 84 16.35 8.02 5.26
N ALA A 85 16.93 7.90 6.46
CA ALA A 85 18.38 7.94 6.66
C ALA A 85 19.07 6.77 5.94
N ARG A 86 18.53 5.54 6.08
CA ARG A 86 19.05 4.34 5.43
C ARG A 86 18.97 4.41 3.90
N THR A 87 17.97 5.13 3.37
CA THR A 87 17.81 5.36 1.92
C THR A 87 18.40 6.70 1.44
N GLY A 88 19.21 7.38 2.26
CA GLY A 88 19.76 8.70 1.92
C GLY A 88 20.80 8.70 0.79
N THR A 89 21.39 7.55 0.48
CA THR A 89 22.35 7.38 -0.62
C THR A 89 21.82 6.40 -1.66
N CYS A 90 22.13 6.63 -2.94
CA CYS A 90 21.65 5.79 -4.03
C CYS A 90 22.79 5.08 -4.76
N THR A 91 22.87 3.76 -4.60
CA THR A 91 23.55 2.90 -5.57
C THR A 91 22.55 2.58 -6.68
N GLU A 92 22.63 3.30 -7.79
CA GLU A 92 21.69 3.14 -8.90
C GLU A 92 21.83 1.74 -9.53
N ILE A 93 20.71 1.00 -9.55
CA ILE A 93 20.61 -0.33 -10.18
C ILE A 93 19.84 -0.27 -11.51
N SER A 94 19.12 0.82 -11.76
CA SER A 94 18.54 1.10 -13.07
C SER A 94 19.60 1.51 -14.10
N ARG A 95 19.32 1.24 -15.38
CA ARG A 95 20.14 1.69 -16.52
C ARG A 95 19.67 3.02 -17.11
N GLY A 96 18.71 3.66 -16.46
CA GLY A 96 18.10 4.93 -16.84
C GLY A 96 17.10 5.37 -15.79
N ARG A 97 16.77 6.66 -15.80
CA ARG A 97 15.88 7.27 -14.81
C ARG A 97 14.42 7.24 -15.28
N TYR A 98 13.52 7.42 -14.32
CA TYR A 98 12.08 7.47 -14.51
C TYR A 98 11.57 8.89 -14.37
N ARG A 99 10.46 9.17 -15.05
CA ARG A 99 9.69 10.40 -14.84
C ARG A 99 8.66 10.12 -13.75
N THR A 100 8.31 11.15 -13.01
CA THR A 100 7.15 11.18 -12.13
C THR A 100 5.89 11.33 -12.98
N ASP A 101 5.94 12.24 -13.96
CA ASP A 101 4.85 12.48 -14.92
C ASP A 101 5.23 12.31 -16.38
N ALA A 102 4.21 12.14 -17.23
CA ALA A 102 4.37 12.07 -18.69
C ALA A 102 5.15 13.28 -19.26
N ASP A 103 4.91 14.47 -18.74
CA ASP A 103 5.52 15.73 -19.20
C ASP A 103 6.75 16.17 -18.38
N SER A 104 7.13 15.39 -17.36
CA SER A 104 8.24 15.71 -16.46
C SER A 104 9.58 15.13 -16.98
N PRO A 105 10.73 15.72 -16.64
CA PRO A 105 12.02 15.14 -17.00
C PRO A 105 12.28 13.83 -16.23
N ALA A 106 12.98 12.88 -16.86
CA ALA A 106 13.35 11.62 -16.21
C ALA A 106 14.50 11.86 -15.21
N THR A 107 14.18 11.87 -13.92
CA THR A 107 15.11 12.27 -12.85
C THR A 107 15.22 11.26 -11.72
N VAL A 108 14.26 10.32 -11.59
CA VAL A 108 14.20 9.36 -10.49
C VAL A 108 15.02 8.11 -10.82
N PRO A 109 16.14 7.83 -10.11
CA PRO A 109 16.84 6.56 -10.23
C PRO A 109 16.13 5.48 -9.41
N VAL A 110 16.31 4.21 -9.79
CA VAL A 110 16.02 3.08 -8.90
C VAL A 110 17.33 2.67 -8.22
N CYS A 111 17.33 2.71 -6.89
CA CYS A 111 18.47 2.42 -6.04
C CYS A 111 18.36 1.02 -5.44
N GLY A 112 19.47 0.41 -5.02
CA GLY A 112 19.42 -0.89 -4.38
C GLY A 112 20.56 -1.16 -3.39
N THR A 113 20.25 -1.99 -2.41
CA THR A 113 21.19 -2.69 -1.51
C THR A 113 21.04 -4.20 -1.70
N ASP A 114 21.68 -5.01 -0.87
CA ASP A 114 21.43 -6.46 -0.88
C ASP A 114 20.04 -6.82 -0.35
N ASP A 115 19.47 -5.99 0.53
CA ASP A 115 18.20 -6.25 1.21
C ASP A 115 16.99 -5.58 0.54
N ALA A 116 17.19 -4.44 -0.13
CA ALA A 116 16.10 -3.60 -0.62
C ALA A 116 16.34 -3.02 -2.01
N VAL A 117 15.24 -2.62 -2.65
CA VAL A 117 15.19 -1.70 -3.78
C VAL A 117 14.42 -0.48 -3.33
N PHE A 118 14.87 0.73 -3.68
CA PHE A 118 14.16 1.94 -3.28
C PHE A 118 14.30 3.10 -4.26
N TRP A 119 13.37 4.04 -4.18
CA TRP A 119 13.40 5.30 -4.90
C TRP A 119 12.63 6.37 -4.12
N ARG A 120 12.90 7.63 -4.43
CA ARG A 120 12.12 8.79 -3.97
C ARG A 120 11.47 9.45 -5.17
N ALA A 121 10.16 9.61 -5.12
CA ALA A 121 9.33 10.15 -6.19
C ALA A 121 8.18 11.00 -5.62
N ASP A 122 7.27 11.39 -6.49
CA ASP A 122 5.91 11.77 -6.17
C ASP A 122 5.06 10.54 -5.76
N LEU A 123 3.78 10.79 -5.50
CA LEU A 123 2.73 9.79 -5.37
C LEU A 123 1.54 10.26 -6.19
N ASP A 124 1.31 9.63 -7.33
CA ASP A 124 0.04 9.61 -8.05
C ASP A 124 -0.84 8.50 -7.45
N VAL A 125 -2.12 8.80 -7.22
CA VAL A 125 -3.06 7.79 -6.73
C VAL A 125 -3.50 6.91 -7.89
N ASP A 126 -3.23 5.62 -7.76
CA ASP A 126 -3.67 4.57 -8.66
C ASP A 126 -4.98 3.96 -8.12
N CYS A 127 -6.05 4.10 -8.89
CA CYS A 127 -7.37 3.57 -8.52
C CYS A 127 -7.72 2.26 -9.25
N ASP A 128 -6.77 1.67 -9.96
CA ASP A 128 -6.99 0.47 -10.77
C ASP A 128 -7.43 -0.75 -9.93
N GLY A 129 -8.20 -1.64 -10.58
CA GLY A 129 -8.75 -2.85 -9.99
C GLY A 129 -10.26 -2.82 -9.79
N ARG A 130 -10.73 -3.31 -8.65
CA ARG A 130 -12.16 -3.48 -8.39
C ARG A 130 -12.83 -2.10 -8.27
N PRO A 131 -13.91 -1.83 -9.04
CA PRO A 131 -14.66 -0.59 -8.86
C PRO A 131 -15.25 -0.48 -7.45
N THR A 132 -15.04 0.66 -6.81
CA THR A 132 -15.56 1.03 -5.50
C THR A 132 -16.27 2.38 -5.54
N THR A 133 -16.55 2.98 -4.38
CA THR A 133 -17.18 4.30 -4.30
C THR A 133 -16.22 5.39 -4.76
N HIS A 134 -14.95 5.30 -4.36
CA HIS A 134 -13.92 6.31 -4.63
C HIS A 134 -12.99 5.96 -5.79
N CYS A 135 -12.89 4.67 -6.17
CA CYS A 135 -12.11 4.23 -7.31
C CYS A 135 -13.01 3.61 -8.37
N ASN A 136 -13.32 4.37 -9.42
CA ASN A 136 -14.14 3.93 -10.56
C ASN A 136 -13.98 4.90 -11.74
N SER A 137 -14.50 4.53 -12.90
CA SER A 137 -14.43 5.35 -14.12
C SER A 137 -15.16 6.70 -14.08
N ALA A 138 -15.96 6.99 -13.04
CA ALA A 138 -16.58 8.29 -12.86
C ALA A 138 -15.75 9.24 -11.99
N THR A 139 -14.82 8.70 -11.19
CA THR A 139 -13.95 9.43 -10.26
C THR A 139 -12.52 9.52 -10.77
N ASP A 140 -12.08 8.53 -11.56
CA ASP A 140 -10.78 8.48 -12.20
C ASP A 140 -10.95 8.26 -13.72
N PRO A 141 -10.58 9.24 -14.57
CA PRO A 141 -10.66 9.14 -16.02
C PRO A 141 -9.73 8.08 -16.66
N VAL A 142 -8.68 7.66 -15.95
CA VAL A 142 -7.72 6.66 -16.44
C VAL A 142 -7.89 5.28 -15.81
N PHE A 143 -8.89 5.13 -14.92
CA PHE A 143 -9.25 3.88 -14.25
C PHE A 143 -9.32 2.67 -15.20
N ALA A 144 -8.59 1.62 -14.85
CA ALA A 144 -8.73 0.28 -15.39
C ALA A 144 -9.39 -0.65 -14.36
N PRO A 145 -10.36 -1.49 -14.75
CA PRO A 145 -11.03 -2.41 -13.84
C PRO A 145 -10.19 -3.67 -13.52
N THR A 146 -8.86 -3.57 -13.63
CA THR A 146 -7.92 -4.70 -13.51
C THR A 146 -6.60 -4.26 -12.92
N THR A 147 -5.96 -5.12 -12.14
CA THR A 147 -4.58 -4.93 -11.65
C THR A 147 -3.65 -6.00 -12.22
N ALA A 148 -2.33 -5.73 -12.29
CA ALA A 148 -1.36 -6.70 -12.76
C ALA A 148 -1.32 -7.99 -11.92
N PHE A 149 -1.69 -7.91 -10.64
CA PHE A 149 -1.80 -9.05 -9.73
C PHE A 149 -3.20 -9.16 -9.16
N GLN A 150 -3.63 -10.39 -8.89
CA GLN A 150 -4.99 -10.68 -8.42
C GLN A 150 -4.95 -11.22 -6.98
N GLN A 151 -6.07 -11.04 -6.28
CA GLN A 151 -6.33 -11.62 -4.99
C GLN A 151 -6.39 -13.16 -5.07
N SER A 152 -6.39 -13.82 -3.91
CA SER A 152 -6.49 -15.29 -3.84
C SER A 152 -7.81 -15.86 -4.36
N ASP A 153 -8.87 -15.04 -4.40
CA ASP A 153 -10.17 -15.38 -4.99
C ASP A 153 -10.24 -15.16 -6.51
N GLY A 154 -9.16 -14.70 -7.13
CA GLY A 154 -9.06 -14.42 -8.57
C GLY A 154 -9.68 -13.09 -9.01
N LEU A 155 -10.19 -12.28 -8.09
CA LEU A 155 -10.60 -10.91 -8.37
C LEU A 155 -9.38 -9.98 -8.35
N ASP A 156 -9.47 -8.88 -9.09
CA ASP A 156 -8.47 -7.79 -9.02
C ASP A 156 -8.38 -7.17 -7.62
N LEU A 157 -7.35 -6.38 -7.36
CA LEU A 157 -7.17 -5.74 -6.06
C LEU A 157 -8.22 -4.64 -5.84
N ASN A 158 -8.49 -4.30 -4.59
CA ASN A 158 -9.33 -3.16 -4.23
C ASN A 158 -8.42 -2.00 -3.77
N ALA A 159 -8.22 -1.00 -4.63
CA ALA A 159 -7.37 0.15 -4.33
C ALA A 159 -7.84 0.98 -3.13
N GLU A 160 -9.16 1.04 -2.88
CA GLU A 160 -9.74 1.80 -1.77
C GLU A 160 -9.44 1.16 -0.41
N THR A 161 -9.22 -0.15 -0.33
CA THR A 161 -9.05 -0.85 0.96
C THR A 161 -7.71 -1.56 1.13
N LEU A 162 -6.97 -1.85 0.07
CA LEU A 162 -5.69 -2.56 0.13
C LEU A 162 -4.53 -1.59 -0.17
N PRO A 163 -3.63 -1.33 0.79
CA PRO A 163 -2.40 -0.61 0.52
C PRO A 163 -1.50 -1.38 -0.43
N TYR A 164 -1.33 -0.87 -1.64
CA TYR A 164 -0.37 -1.37 -2.60
C TYR A 164 0.40 -0.23 -3.27
N ILE A 165 1.53 -0.59 -3.89
CA ILE A 165 2.30 0.29 -4.77
C ILE A 165 2.32 -0.27 -6.19
N VAL A 166 2.62 0.62 -7.13
CA VAL A 166 2.80 0.29 -8.54
C VAL A 166 4.28 0.30 -8.87
N VAL A 167 4.77 -0.78 -9.48
CA VAL A 167 6.15 -0.83 -9.99
C VAL A 167 6.17 -0.54 -11.49
N PRO A 168 7.19 0.16 -12.02
CA PRO A 168 7.33 0.30 -13.47
C PRO A 168 7.41 -1.05 -14.17
N ALA A 169 6.75 -1.17 -15.33
CA ALA A 169 6.82 -2.38 -16.14
C ALA A 169 8.28 -2.77 -16.48
N PRO A 170 8.63 -4.08 -16.40
CA PRO A 170 9.97 -4.54 -16.73
C PRO A 170 10.42 -4.08 -18.12
N SER A 171 11.61 -3.50 -18.19
CA SER A 171 12.17 -2.96 -19.42
C SER A 171 13.69 -3.05 -19.43
N SER A 172 14.32 -2.50 -20.48
CA SER A 172 15.77 -2.34 -20.52
C SER A 172 16.30 -1.35 -19.47
N ARG A 173 15.43 -0.50 -18.87
CA ARG A 173 15.81 0.42 -17.79
C ARG A 173 15.94 -0.32 -16.47
N TRP A 174 14.98 -1.17 -16.14
CA TRP A 174 14.99 -1.96 -14.91
C TRP A 174 14.00 -3.13 -15.04
N ASP A 175 14.32 -4.25 -14.40
CA ASP A 175 13.44 -5.41 -14.28
C ASP A 175 13.37 -5.80 -12.81
N TYR A 176 12.26 -5.47 -12.15
CA TYR A 176 12.08 -5.71 -10.72
C TYR A 176 12.24 -7.20 -10.34
N ARG A 177 11.93 -8.11 -11.27
CA ARG A 177 11.99 -9.56 -11.05
C ARG A 177 13.42 -10.04 -10.83
N ALA A 178 14.40 -9.38 -11.46
CA ALA A 178 15.82 -9.67 -11.28
C ALA A 178 16.32 -9.33 -9.86
N HIS A 179 15.52 -8.59 -9.08
CA HIS A 179 15.83 -8.20 -7.70
C HIS A 179 14.94 -8.91 -6.67
N GLY A 180 14.30 -10.02 -7.06
CA GLY A 180 13.45 -10.80 -6.15
C GLY A 180 12.14 -10.10 -5.78
N ILE A 181 11.72 -9.10 -6.56
CA ILE A 181 10.43 -8.42 -6.42
C ILE A 181 9.41 -9.11 -7.33
N ARG A 182 8.17 -9.24 -6.85
CA ARG A 182 7.02 -9.83 -7.54
C ARG A 182 5.72 -9.32 -6.93
N GLY A 183 4.57 -9.65 -7.52
CA GLY A 183 3.27 -9.41 -6.90
C GLY A 183 3.23 -9.98 -5.48
N GLY A 184 2.78 -9.15 -4.53
CA GLY A 184 2.78 -9.50 -3.11
C GLY A 184 4.12 -9.31 -2.39
N SER A 185 5.18 -8.86 -3.06
CA SER A 185 6.38 -8.39 -2.35
C SER A 185 6.03 -7.17 -1.49
N VAL A 186 6.63 -7.08 -0.30
CA VAL A 186 6.31 -6.06 0.70
C VAL A 186 7.14 -4.80 0.46
N ALA A 187 6.48 -3.67 0.58
CA ALA A 187 7.06 -2.34 0.55
C ALA A 187 6.77 -1.58 1.85
N ALA A 188 7.72 -0.76 2.28
CA ALA A 188 7.46 0.38 3.15
C ALA A 188 7.41 1.64 2.28
N VAL A 189 6.34 2.42 2.41
CA VAL A 189 6.20 3.72 1.77
C VAL A 189 6.29 4.78 2.86
N VAL A 190 7.15 5.78 2.66
CA VAL A 190 7.44 6.79 3.68
C VAL A 190 7.14 8.18 3.13
N HIS A 191 6.35 8.95 3.87
CA HIS A 191 6.06 10.36 3.57
C HIS A 191 5.95 11.13 4.89
N GLY A 192 6.77 12.17 5.04
CA GLY A 192 6.88 12.90 6.31
C GLY A 192 7.34 11.99 7.46
N ASP A 193 6.56 11.93 8.53
CA ASP A 193 6.79 11.09 9.71
C ASP A 193 6.01 9.75 9.66
N ARG A 194 5.34 9.46 8.54
CA ARG A 194 4.49 8.27 8.39
C ARG A 194 5.15 7.19 7.57
N VAL A 195 4.88 5.95 7.96
CA VAL A 195 5.25 4.74 7.24
C VAL A 195 3.97 3.96 6.96
N GLN A 196 3.73 3.60 5.70
CA GLN A 196 2.68 2.70 5.28
C GLN A 196 3.30 1.42 4.73
N TYR A 197 2.97 0.27 5.32
CA TYR A 197 3.34 -1.02 4.73
C TYR A 197 2.31 -1.43 3.69
N ALA A 198 2.81 -1.83 2.52
CA ALA A 198 2.01 -2.10 1.34
C ALA A 198 2.59 -3.32 0.61
N VAL A 199 1.85 -3.83 -0.36
CA VAL A 199 2.33 -4.86 -1.29
C VAL A 199 2.60 -4.28 -2.68
N VAL A 200 3.44 -4.93 -3.47
CA VAL A 200 3.50 -4.68 -4.92
C VAL A 200 2.22 -5.26 -5.53
N GLY A 201 1.30 -4.38 -5.93
CA GLY A 201 -0.05 -4.73 -6.36
C GLY A 201 -0.33 -4.53 -7.85
N ASP A 202 0.38 -3.58 -8.48
CA ASP A 202 0.22 -3.31 -9.90
C ASP A 202 1.54 -3.03 -10.62
N THR A 203 1.46 -2.90 -11.95
CA THR A 203 2.55 -2.56 -12.84
C THR A 203 2.14 -1.43 -13.78
N GLY A 204 2.81 -0.29 -13.62
CA GLY A 204 2.56 0.92 -14.41
C GLY A 204 3.39 0.99 -15.69
N PRO A 205 3.35 2.13 -16.41
CA PRO A 205 4.16 2.34 -17.60
C PRO A 205 5.66 2.11 -17.36
N SER A 206 6.37 1.60 -18.37
CA SER A 206 7.80 1.25 -18.25
C SER A 206 8.77 2.42 -18.05
N ASP A 207 8.27 3.66 -18.05
CA ASP A 207 9.05 4.88 -17.91
C ASP A 207 8.49 5.93 -16.95
N LEU A 208 7.40 5.61 -16.25
CA LEU A 208 6.85 6.38 -15.13
C LEU A 208 7.09 5.63 -13.80
N ILE A 209 7.13 6.35 -12.69
CA ILE A 209 7.30 5.80 -11.34
C ILE A 209 6.66 6.75 -10.32
N GLY A 210 6.22 6.21 -9.19
CA GLY A 210 5.61 7.02 -8.13
C GLY A 210 4.09 6.88 -8.06
N GLU A 211 3.54 5.69 -8.31
CA GLU A 211 2.10 5.46 -8.20
C GLU A 211 1.79 4.50 -7.04
N ALA A 212 0.69 4.74 -6.32
CA ALA A 212 0.26 3.90 -5.19
C ALA A 212 -1.26 3.96 -5.00
N SER A 213 -1.82 2.93 -4.36
CA SER A 213 -3.27 2.84 -4.19
C SER A 213 -3.87 3.97 -3.35
N TYR A 214 -5.17 4.19 -3.52
CA TYR A 214 -5.98 5.08 -2.67
C TYR A 214 -5.71 4.82 -1.17
N ALA A 215 -5.74 3.54 -0.75
CA ALA A 215 -5.48 3.16 0.64
C ALA A 215 -4.05 3.49 1.10
N THR A 216 -3.06 3.39 0.21
CA THR A 216 -1.68 3.80 0.55
C THR A 216 -1.60 5.31 0.76
N ALA A 217 -2.21 6.12 -0.12
CA ALA A 217 -2.25 7.57 0.03
C ALA A 217 -2.94 7.99 1.35
N GLU A 218 -4.11 7.42 1.64
CA GLU A 218 -4.85 7.69 2.88
C GLU A 218 -4.03 7.35 4.13
N GLY A 219 -3.38 6.17 4.16
CA GLY A 219 -2.52 5.74 5.26
C GLY A 219 -1.33 6.67 5.52
N LEU A 220 -0.79 7.27 4.45
CA LEU A 220 0.27 8.28 4.50
C LEU A 220 -0.23 9.69 4.86
N GLY A 221 -1.55 9.87 5.06
CA GLY A 221 -2.14 11.19 5.28
C GLY A 221 -2.04 12.11 4.07
N VAL A 222 -1.91 11.53 2.88
CA VAL A 222 -1.97 12.20 1.58
C VAL A 222 -3.43 12.20 1.11
N ASP A 223 -3.86 13.25 0.41
CA ASP A 223 -5.20 13.29 -0.19
C ASP A 223 -5.33 12.14 -1.21
N PRO A 224 -6.24 11.17 -0.99
CA PRO A 224 -6.32 9.99 -1.84
C PRO A 224 -7.19 10.21 -3.09
N ASP A 225 -7.67 11.43 -3.36
CA ASP A 225 -8.42 11.72 -4.57
C ASP A 225 -7.58 11.46 -5.85
N PRO A 226 -8.02 10.59 -6.79
CA PRO A 226 -7.23 10.22 -7.96
C PRO A 226 -7.05 11.32 -9.00
N LEU A 227 -7.82 12.41 -8.91
CA LEU A 227 -7.75 13.53 -9.84
C LEU A 227 -6.93 14.70 -9.31
N THR A 228 -6.97 14.92 -8.00
CA THR A 228 -6.50 16.17 -7.38
C THR A 228 -5.61 15.95 -6.16
N GLY A 229 -5.59 14.73 -5.64
CA GLY A 229 -4.78 14.33 -4.50
C GLY A 229 -3.35 13.95 -4.89
N GLY A 230 -2.77 13.04 -4.12
CA GLY A 230 -1.38 12.64 -4.27
C GLY A 230 -0.39 13.58 -3.58
N ALA A 231 0.89 13.28 -3.76
CA ALA A 231 1.99 14.08 -3.22
C ALA A 231 2.96 14.45 -4.36
N PRO A 232 3.35 15.71 -4.54
CA PRO A 232 4.16 16.13 -5.69
C PRO A 232 5.63 15.66 -5.62
N SER A 233 6.07 15.19 -4.45
CA SER A 233 7.43 14.71 -4.19
C SER A 233 7.49 14.08 -2.79
N ASP A 234 8.70 13.65 -2.41
CA ASP A 234 9.07 13.27 -1.04
C ASP A 234 8.42 12.01 -0.49
N VAL A 235 7.95 11.15 -1.40
CA VAL A 235 7.53 9.80 -1.08
C VAL A 235 8.66 8.84 -1.39
N THR A 236 9.12 8.10 -0.38
CA THR A 236 10.17 7.08 -0.51
C THR A 236 9.54 5.70 -0.48
N TYR A 237 9.78 4.93 -1.54
CA TYR A 237 9.28 3.57 -1.71
C TYR A 237 10.45 2.61 -1.43
N ILE A 238 10.27 1.67 -0.51
CA ILE A 238 11.32 0.72 -0.09
C ILE A 238 10.76 -0.69 -0.22
N LEU A 239 11.16 -1.40 -1.26
CA LEU A 239 10.71 -2.76 -1.56
C LEU A 239 11.74 -3.75 -1.02
N PHE A 240 11.29 -4.63 -0.13
CA PHE A 240 12.17 -5.63 0.48
C PHE A 240 12.32 -6.82 -0.47
N ARG A 241 13.58 -7.13 -0.82
CA ARG A 241 13.89 -8.19 -1.78
C ARG A 241 13.48 -9.56 -1.25
N ASN A 242 13.01 -10.43 -2.15
CA ASN A 242 12.61 -11.81 -1.85
C ASN A 242 11.50 -11.94 -0.79
N SER A 243 10.78 -10.85 -0.50
CA SER A 243 9.60 -10.88 0.35
C SER A 243 8.36 -11.32 -0.43
N LEU A 244 7.39 -11.88 0.29
CA LEU A 244 6.11 -12.28 -0.26
C LEU A 244 5.07 -12.36 0.85
N VAL A 245 3.90 -11.79 0.59
CA VAL A 245 2.66 -11.98 1.34
C VAL A 245 1.73 -12.83 0.50
N THR A 246 1.14 -13.86 1.10
CA THR A 246 0.13 -14.72 0.47
C THR A 246 -0.92 -15.08 1.50
N PRO A 247 -2.19 -14.72 1.27
CA PRO A 247 -2.73 -14.09 0.06
C PRO A 247 -2.35 -12.59 -0.04
N ILE A 248 -2.26 -12.02 -1.25
CA ILE A 248 -1.75 -10.64 -1.47
C ILE A 248 -2.61 -9.57 -0.76
N GLU A 249 -3.89 -9.85 -0.57
CA GLU A 249 -4.86 -9.01 0.12
C GLU A 249 -4.76 -9.05 1.65
N ASP A 250 -3.85 -9.85 2.22
CA ASP A 250 -3.63 -9.91 3.67
C ASP A 250 -2.79 -8.70 4.14
N HIS A 251 -3.49 -7.60 4.43
CA HIS A 251 -2.84 -6.39 4.90
C HIS A 251 -2.17 -6.56 6.27
N GLU A 252 -2.75 -7.34 7.18
CA GLU A 252 -2.17 -7.58 8.51
C GLU A 252 -0.82 -8.30 8.39
N GLU A 253 -0.72 -9.31 7.51
CA GLU A 253 0.54 -9.99 7.22
C GLU A 253 1.53 -9.05 6.51
N ALA A 254 1.07 -8.17 5.62
CA ALA A 254 1.93 -7.16 4.99
C ALA A 254 2.55 -6.20 6.03
N VAL A 255 1.79 -5.77 7.05
CA VAL A 255 2.31 -4.98 8.16
C VAL A 255 3.32 -5.78 8.98
N ALA A 256 2.96 -6.99 9.43
CA ALA A 256 3.84 -7.79 10.27
C ALA A 256 5.17 -8.16 9.58
N THR A 257 5.10 -8.57 8.31
CA THR A 257 6.29 -8.88 7.51
C THR A 257 7.08 -7.61 7.17
N GLY A 258 6.40 -6.49 6.85
CA GLY A 258 7.02 -5.21 6.55
C GLY A 258 7.83 -4.65 7.72
N GLU A 259 7.26 -4.65 8.93
CA GLU A 259 7.97 -4.22 10.14
C GLU A 259 9.22 -5.05 10.39
N ARG A 260 9.10 -6.37 10.29
CA ARG A 260 10.23 -7.29 10.49
C ARG A 260 11.35 -7.04 9.48
N LEU A 261 11.01 -6.87 8.21
CA LEU A 261 11.98 -6.62 7.13
C LEU A 261 12.60 -5.23 7.25
N ALA A 262 11.83 -4.23 7.66
CA ALA A 262 12.34 -2.89 7.93
C ALA A 262 13.39 -2.89 9.07
N ARG A 263 13.13 -3.61 10.17
CA ARG A 263 14.11 -3.77 11.26
C ARG A 263 15.40 -4.46 10.76
N GLN A 264 15.28 -5.48 9.91
CA GLN A 264 16.44 -6.15 9.32
C GLN A 264 17.23 -5.21 8.40
N PHE A 265 16.53 -4.46 7.55
CA PHE A 265 17.14 -3.50 6.64
C PHE A 265 17.92 -2.38 7.36
N LEU A 266 17.44 -1.96 8.53
CA LEU A 266 18.12 -0.99 9.38
C LEU A 266 19.29 -1.58 10.19
N ALA A 267 19.27 -2.89 10.46
CA ALA A 267 20.31 -3.57 11.23
C ALA A 267 21.50 -4.02 10.38
N ASN A 268 21.31 -4.18 9.07
CA ASN A 268 22.36 -4.57 8.13
C ASN A 268 23.11 -3.33 7.62
N ASP A 269 24.42 -3.48 7.36
CA ASP A 269 25.31 -2.41 6.84
C ASP A 269 25.29 -2.33 5.32
#